data_AF-V5HY25-F1
#
_entry.id   AF-V5HY25-F1
#
_cell.length_a   1.000
_cell.length_b   1.000
_cell.length_c   1.000
_cell.angle_alpha   90.00
_cell.angle_beta   90.00
_cell.angle_gamma   90.00
#
_symmetry.space_group_name_H-M   'P 1'
#
loop_
_entity.id
_entity.type
_entity.pdbx_description
1 polymer ?
#
loop_
_entity_poly.entity_id
_entity_poly.type
_entity_poly.pdbx_seq_one_letter_code
_entity_poly.pdbx_strand_id
1 'polypeptide(L)'
;SSRMQRNFAEKQRRDKLNSYISELANIVPMVSMASKRLDKTSILRLSAAHLRFYQTPLAASERNKVTKPTKWRPKFFNPDHVKDLLEVVDGFVLVTSTTGKIIYISPSVERYLGHQNIEMIGHSIFTFLHSADVQTVHDCFESLSRSPLQRRGDWMSSERCSFFCRIRERS
;
A
#
# COMPACT_ATOMS: atom_id res chain seq x y z
N SER A 1 18.75 -19.37 -41.81
CA SER A 1 18.18 -20.70 -41.52
C SER A 1 17.32 -20.64 -40.27
N SER A 2 16.09 -21.14 -40.33
CA SER A 2 15.13 -21.13 -39.19
C SER A 2 15.67 -21.85 -37.95
N ARG A 3 16.59 -22.80 -38.11
CA ARG A 3 17.28 -23.48 -37.00
C ARG A 3 18.21 -22.56 -36.20
N MET A 4 18.93 -21.65 -36.87
CA MET A 4 19.79 -20.68 -36.19
C MET A 4 18.96 -19.68 -35.37
N GLN A 5 17.83 -19.22 -35.93
CA GLN A 5 16.92 -18.31 -35.23
C GLN A 5 16.32 -18.98 -33.98
N ARG A 6 15.93 -20.26 -34.06
CA ARG A 6 15.46 -21.03 -32.89
C ARG A 6 16.56 -21.16 -31.81
N ASN A 7 17.79 -21.48 -32.21
CA ASN A 7 18.90 -21.60 -31.27
C ASN A 7 19.23 -20.26 -30.60
N PHE A 8 19.19 -19.17 -31.36
CA PHE A 8 19.42 -17.82 -30.84
C PHE A 8 18.34 -17.41 -29.82
N ALA A 9 17.06 -17.64 -30.15
CA ALA A 9 15.94 -17.37 -29.23
C ALA A 9 16.04 -18.18 -27.93
N GLU A 10 16.38 -19.47 -28.01
CA GLU A 10 16.56 -20.31 -26.83
C GLU A 10 17.76 -19.86 -25.97
N LYS A 11 18.87 -19.45 -26.61
CA LYS A 11 20.00 -18.86 -25.89
C LYS A 11 19.59 -17.59 -25.16
N GLN A 12 18.90 -16.67 -25.84
CA GLN A 12 18.44 -15.42 -25.23
C GLN A 12 17.50 -15.67 -24.04
N ARG A 13 16.62 -16.66 -24.14
CA ARG A 13 15.74 -17.07 -23.03
C ARG A 13 16.53 -17.57 -21.82
N ARG A 14 17.56 -18.37 -22.05
CA ARG A 14 18.45 -18.88 -20.98
C ARG A 14 19.26 -17.76 -20.35
N ASP A 15 19.81 -16.86 -21.15
CA ASP A 15 20.61 -15.73 -20.68
C ASP A 15 19.75 -14.78 -19.82
N LYS A 16 18.52 -14.50 -20.26
CA LYS A 16 17.54 -13.71 -19.50
C LYS A 16 17.17 -14.37 -18.17
N LEU A 17 16.92 -15.68 -18.16
CA LEU A 17 16.66 -16.43 -16.92
C LEU A 17 17.87 -16.39 -15.98
N ASN A 18 19.08 -16.51 -16.49
CA ASN A 18 20.30 -16.42 -15.69
C ASN A 18 20.45 -15.03 -15.07
N SER A 19 20.15 -13.97 -15.83
CA SER A 19 20.12 -12.59 -15.32
C SER A 19 19.16 -12.44 -14.16
N TYR A 20 17.93 -12.95 -14.28
CA TYR A 20 16.95 -12.88 -13.19
C TYR A 20 17.37 -13.65 -11.94
N ILE A 21 18.03 -14.81 -12.09
CA ILE A 21 18.55 -15.55 -10.93
C ILE A 21 19.67 -14.78 -10.24
N SER A 22 20.54 -14.10 -11.00
CA SER A 22 21.58 -13.25 -10.45
C SER A 22 21.02 -12.03 -9.72
N GLU A 23 20.00 -11.38 -10.28
CA GLU A 23 19.31 -10.27 -9.63
C GLU A 23 18.62 -10.71 -8.34
N LEU A 24 17.91 -11.85 -8.38
CA LEU A 24 17.25 -12.45 -7.22
C LEU A 24 18.25 -12.75 -6.08
N ALA A 25 19.48 -13.15 -6.42
CA ALA A 25 20.52 -13.42 -5.44
C ALA A 25 20.92 -12.17 -4.63
N ASN A 26 20.84 -10.99 -5.24
CA ASN A 26 21.15 -9.72 -4.57
C ASN A 26 20.01 -9.21 -3.69
N ILE A 27 18.75 -9.50 -4.09
CA ILE A 27 17.56 -8.98 -3.40
C ILE A 27 17.21 -9.81 -2.16
N VAL A 28 17.43 -11.14 -2.20
CA VAL A 28 17.08 -12.02 -1.08
C VAL A 28 18.15 -11.92 0.01
N PRO A 29 17.86 -11.40 1.23
CA PRO A 29 18.87 -11.12 2.24
C PRO A 29 19.70 -12.35 2.62
N MET A 30 19.06 -13.51 2.77
CA MET A 30 19.73 -14.78 3.10
C MET A 30 20.70 -15.27 2.02
N VAL A 31 20.50 -14.85 0.77
CA VAL A 31 21.37 -15.21 -0.37
C VAL A 31 22.47 -14.16 -0.54
N SER A 32 22.11 -12.88 -0.47
CA SER A 32 23.03 -11.75 -0.62
C SER A 32 24.09 -11.72 0.48
N MET A 33 23.72 -12.11 1.72
CA MET A 33 24.63 -12.18 2.86
C MET A 33 25.46 -13.49 2.92
N ALA A 34 25.28 -14.42 1.98
CA ALA A 34 26.02 -15.67 1.99
C ALA A 34 27.50 -15.43 1.66
N SER A 35 28.41 -15.87 2.53
CA SER A 35 29.86 -15.73 2.32
C SER A 35 30.40 -16.48 1.09
N LYS A 36 29.66 -17.48 0.59
CA LYS A 36 30.00 -18.23 -0.63
C LYS A 36 28.90 -18.11 -1.66
N ARG A 37 29.28 -18.10 -2.93
CA ARG A 37 28.34 -18.07 -4.05
C ARG A 37 27.49 -19.33 -4.04
N LEU A 38 26.18 -19.15 -3.91
CA LEU A 38 25.21 -20.25 -3.90
C LEU A 38 24.89 -20.71 -5.34
N ASP A 39 24.58 -22.00 -5.48
CA ASP A 39 24.08 -22.54 -6.74
C ASP A 39 22.63 -22.06 -7.00
N LYS A 40 22.20 -22.14 -8.26
CA LYS A 40 20.89 -21.63 -8.70
C LYS A 40 19.73 -22.29 -7.94
N THR A 41 19.83 -23.57 -7.61
CA THR A 41 18.78 -24.30 -6.88
C THR A 41 18.69 -23.80 -5.44
N SER A 42 19.83 -23.57 -4.80
CA SER A 42 19.88 -22.98 -3.46
C SER A 42 19.35 -21.55 -3.44
N ILE A 43 19.69 -20.72 -4.42
CA ILE A 43 19.14 -19.36 -4.58
C ILE A 43 17.61 -19.43 -4.66
N LEU A 44 17.05 -20.27 -5.54
CA LEU A 44 15.60 -20.41 -5.71
C LEU A 44 14.91 -20.95 -4.45
N ARG A 45 15.51 -21.94 -3.78
CA ARG A 45 15.00 -22.50 -2.52
C ARG A 45 14.94 -21.47 -1.41
N LEU A 46 16.02 -20.72 -1.20
CA LEU A 46 16.08 -19.67 -0.18
C LEU A 46 15.15 -18.52 -0.52
N SER A 47 15.02 -18.17 -1.79
CA SER A 47 14.03 -17.18 -2.25
C SER A 47 12.60 -17.63 -1.96
N ALA A 48 12.26 -18.89 -2.23
CA ALA A 48 10.95 -19.45 -1.89
C ALA A 48 10.71 -19.48 -0.38
N ALA A 49 11.73 -19.83 0.42
CA ALA A 49 11.65 -19.78 1.88
C ALA A 49 11.45 -18.35 2.39
N HIS A 50 12.14 -17.37 1.81
CA HIS A 50 12.00 -15.95 2.12
C HIS A 50 10.59 -15.43 1.80
N LEU A 51 10.02 -15.79 0.65
CA LEU A 51 8.64 -15.45 0.32
C LEU A 51 7.63 -16.13 1.26
N ARG A 52 7.86 -17.39 1.61
CA ARG A 52 7.02 -18.10 2.59
C ARG A 52 7.08 -17.42 3.95
N PHE A 53 8.25 -16.98 4.42
CA PHE A 53 8.38 -16.25 5.69
C PHE A 53 7.45 -15.02 5.76
N TYR A 54 7.31 -14.25 4.68
CA TYR A 54 6.37 -13.12 4.62
C TYR A 54 4.89 -13.52 4.43
N GLN A 55 4.62 -14.77 4.03
CA GLN A 55 3.28 -15.32 3.88
C GLN A 55 2.84 -16.13 5.12
N THR A 56 3.78 -16.60 5.94
CA THR A 56 3.50 -17.29 7.19
C THR A 56 2.95 -16.28 8.20
N PRO A 57 1.78 -16.53 8.81
CA PRO A 57 1.12 -15.59 9.70
C PRO A 57 1.80 -15.53 11.07
N LEU A 58 3.02 -15.00 11.15
CA LEU A 58 3.68 -14.65 12.42
C LEU A 58 3.11 -13.36 13.06
N ALA A 59 1.90 -12.95 12.66
CA ALA A 59 1.12 -11.87 13.29
C ALA A 59 -0.34 -12.27 13.57
N ALA A 60 -0.69 -13.55 13.49
CA ALA A 60 -1.98 -14.04 13.98
C ALA A 60 -1.75 -14.74 15.32
N SER A 61 -1.76 -13.94 16.39
CA SER A 61 -1.91 -14.44 17.75
C SER A 61 -3.14 -15.36 17.81
N GLU A 62 -2.93 -16.59 18.23
CA GLU A 62 -3.98 -17.56 18.54
C GLU A 62 -4.76 -17.12 19.78
N ARG A 63 -5.67 -16.16 19.61
CA ARG A 63 -6.80 -15.87 20.52
C ARG A 63 -7.68 -14.78 19.92
N ASN A 64 -8.50 -15.17 18.95
CA ASN A 64 -9.89 -14.72 18.79
C ASN A 64 -10.44 -15.21 17.45
N LYS A 65 -11.55 -15.95 17.52
CA LYS A 65 -12.46 -16.16 16.38
C LYS A 65 -13.11 -14.83 16.03
N VAL A 66 -12.37 -13.94 15.37
CA VAL A 66 -12.89 -12.72 14.74
C VAL A 66 -12.26 -12.68 13.36
N THR A 67 -13.13 -12.83 12.35
CA THR A 67 -12.97 -12.46 10.93
C THR A 67 -11.55 -12.13 10.48
N LYS A 68 -10.99 -12.99 9.61
CA LYS A 68 -9.75 -12.74 8.84
C LYS A 68 -9.66 -11.25 8.46
N PRO A 69 -8.67 -10.47 8.91
CA PRO A 69 -8.52 -9.11 8.45
C PRO A 69 -8.16 -9.19 6.97
N THR A 70 -9.09 -8.74 6.13
CA THR A 70 -8.94 -8.51 4.69
C THR A 70 -7.84 -7.48 4.49
N LYS A 71 -6.58 -7.93 4.53
CA LYS A 71 -5.43 -7.15 4.11
C LYS A 71 -5.47 -7.09 2.58
N TRP A 72 -6.37 -6.29 2.01
CA TRP A 72 -6.21 -5.89 0.61
C TRP A 72 -4.90 -5.10 0.53
N ARG A 73 -3.85 -5.80 0.13
CA ARG A 73 -2.59 -5.22 -0.33
C ARG A 73 -2.35 -5.84 -1.70
N PRO A 74 -2.50 -5.08 -2.79
CA PRO A 74 -2.00 -5.52 -4.07
C PRO A 74 -0.56 -5.98 -3.88
N LYS A 75 -0.16 -7.10 -4.46
CA LYS A 75 1.20 -7.65 -4.28
C LYS A 75 2.30 -6.70 -4.78
N PHE A 76 1.92 -5.66 -5.50
CA PHE A 76 2.76 -4.56 -6.00
C PHE A 76 2.72 -3.31 -5.12
N PHE A 77 1.99 -3.31 -4.01
CA PHE A 77 1.78 -2.14 -3.16
C PHE A 77 2.71 -2.24 -1.94
N ASN A 78 3.95 -1.78 -2.12
CA ASN A 78 4.90 -1.61 -1.03
C ASN A 78 4.54 -0.33 -0.25
N PRO A 79 4.88 -0.23 1.06
CA PRO A 79 4.75 1.01 1.81
C PRO A 79 5.41 2.20 1.11
N ASP A 80 6.54 1.95 0.44
CA ASP A 80 7.27 2.96 -0.34
C ASP A 80 6.46 3.45 -1.54
N HIS A 81 5.67 2.58 -2.19
CA HIS A 81 4.83 2.99 -3.32
C HIS A 81 3.65 3.88 -2.91
N VAL A 82 3.24 3.88 -1.62
CA VAL A 82 2.27 4.84 -1.11
C VAL A 82 2.89 6.24 -1.09
N LYS A 83 4.16 6.33 -0.71
CA LYS A 83 4.91 7.57 -0.76
C LYS A 83 5.08 8.04 -2.20
N ASP A 84 5.47 7.16 -3.11
CA ASP A 84 5.60 7.48 -4.54
C ASP A 84 4.26 7.92 -5.15
N LEU A 85 3.16 7.24 -4.81
CA LEU A 85 1.82 7.63 -5.25
C LEU A 85 1.41 9.01 -4.69
N LEU A 86 1.74 9.28 -3.44
CA LEU A 86 1.54 10.59 -2.80
C LEU A 86 2.49 11.68 -3.31
N GLU A 87 3.60 11.32 -3.94
CA GLU A 87 4.47 12.27 -4.63
C GLU A 87 3.97 12.58 -6.05
N VAL A 88 3.32 11.63 -6.72
CA VAL A 88 2.69 11.83 -8.04
C VAL A 88 1.36 12.56 -7.93
N VAL A 89 0.60 12.29 -6.87
CA VAL A 89 -0.61 13.04 -6.54
C VAL A 89 -0.14 14.28 -5.78
N ASP A 90 -0.28 15.47 -6.34
CA ASP A 90 0.00 16.75 -5.65
C ASP A 90 -0.98 16.98 -4.47
N GLY A 91 -0.90 16.12 -3.45
CA GLY A 91 -1.81 16.10 -2.31
C GLY A 91 -1.34 15.20 -1.17
N PHE A 92 -2.28 14.89 -0.29
CA PHE A 92 -2.02 14.14 0.94
C PHE A 92 -3.16 13.15 1.22
N VAL A 93 -2.87 12.15 2.05
CA VAL A 93 -3.86 11.15 2.49
C VAL A 93 -4.28 11.48 3.92
N LEU A 94 -5.58 11.46 4.14
CA LEU A 94 -6.24 11.65 5.43
C LEU A 94 -7.12 10.44 5.72
N VAL A 95 -7.08 9.94 6.95
CA VAL A 95 -7.97 8.89 7.45
C VAL A 95 -8.68 9.40 8.69
N THR A 96 -10.00 9.32 8.67
CA THR A 96 -10.87 9.76 9.77
C THR A 96 -11.70 8.63 10.32
N SER A 97 -12.15 8.80 11.57
CA SER A 97 -13.31 8.09 12.12
C SER A 97 -14.58 8.44 11.34
N THR A 98 -15.63 7.64 11.48
CA THR A 98 -16.98 7.96 10.97
C THR A 98 -17.55 9.26 11.56
N THR A 99 -16.99 9.73 12.68
CA THR A 99 -17.35 10.98 13.34
C THR A 99 -16.49 12.18 12.92
N GLY A 100 -15.57 12.01 11.96
CA GLY A 100 -14.69 13.09 11.47
C GLY A 100 -13.41 13.30 12.28
N LYS A 101 -13.16 12.53 13.34
CA LYS A 101 -11.89 12.58 14.08
C LYS A 101 -10.73 12.08 13.20
N ILE A 102 -9.67 12.88 13.05
CA ILE A 102 -8.48 12.52 12.28
C ILE A 102 -7.70 11.44 13.04
N ILE A 103 -7.57 10.27 12.43
CA ILE A 103 -6.81 9.12 12.96
C ILE A 103 -5.40 9.12 12.39
N TYR A 104 -5.27 9.47 11.11
CA TYR A 104 -4.00 9.56 10.42
C TYR A 104 -4.04 10.63 9.35
N ILE A 105 -2.91 11.28 9.14
CA ILE A 105 -2.67 12.18 8.02
C ILE A 105 -1.21 12.04 7.56
N SER A 106 -0.97 12.03 6.26
CA SER A 106 0.38 11.88 5.73
C SER A 106 1.24 13.12 6.05
N PRO A 107 2.56 12.96 6.28
CA PRO A 107 3.46 14.09 6.55
C PRO A 107 3.48 15.16 5.44
N SER A 108 3.11 14.78 4.21
CA SER A 108 3.01 15.71 3.08
C SER A 108 2.02 16.86 3.30
N VAL A 109 1.10 16.76 4.28
CA VAL A 109 0.17 17.85 4.62
C VAL A 109 0.89 19.16 4.96
N GLU A 110 2.08 19.09 5.57
CA GLU A 110 2.85 20.28 5.96
C GLU A 110 3.24 21.11 4.73
N ARG A 111 3.54 20.46 3.61
CA ARG A 111 3.85 21.15 2.35
C ARG A 111 2.63 21.88 1.77
N TYR A 112 1.44 21.32 1.92
CA TYR A 112 0.22 21.84 1.27
C TYR A 112 -0.58 22.80 2.15
N LEU A 113 -0.61 22.57 3.46
CA LEU A 113 -1.42 23.34 4.40
C LEU A 113 -0.60 24.03 5.49
N GLY A 114 0.71 23.79 5.60
CA GLY A 114 1.57 24.39 6.63
C GLY A 114 1.39 23.83 8.04
N HIS A 115 0.43 22.92 8.28
CA HIS A 115 0.23 22.27 9.58
C HIS A 115 1.15 21.06 9.74
N GLN A 116 1.70 20.85 10.94
CA GLN A 116 2.37 19.58 11.22
C GLN A 116 1.32 18.49 11.40
N ASN A 117 1.60 17.30 10.85
CA ASN A 117 0.70 16.16 10.93
C ASN A 117 0.32 15.80 12.37
N ILE A 118 1.26 15.91 13.32
CA ILE A 118 1.03 15.61 14.73
C ILE A 118 0.05 16.58 15.41
N GLU A 119 -0.05 17.82 14.93
CA GLU A 119 -0.97 18.82 15.47
C GLU A 119 -2.42 18.58 15.00
N MET A 120 -2.58 18.00 13.80
CA MET A 120 -3.89 17.71 13.24
C MET A 120 -4.48 16.39 13.74
N ILE A 121 -3.63 15.39 14.02
CA ILE A 121 -4.09 14.08 14.51
C ILE A 121 -4.86 14.24 15.83
N GLY A 122 -5.97 13.53 15.95
CA GLY A 122 -6.84 13.56 17.13
C GLY A 122 -7.88 14.67 17.13
N HIS A 123 -7.74 15.70 16.29
CA HIS A 123 -8.73 16.76 16.11
C HIS A 123 -9.84 16.33 15.12
N SER A 124 -10.94 17.07 15.13
CA SER A 124 -12.01 16.90 14.14
C SER A 124 -11.61 17.58 12.83
N ILE A 125 -11.83 16.91 11.69
CA ILE A 125 -11.56 17.51 10.36
C ILE A 125 -12.39 18.80 10.15
N PHE A 126 -13.60 18.85 10.71
CA PHE A 126 -14.49 20.01 10.61
C PHE A 126 -13.91 21.28 11.24
N THR A 127 -12.94 21.17 12.15
CA THR A 127 -12.22 22.32 12.73
C THR A 127 -11.32 23.02 11.71
N PHE A 128 -10.90 22.32 10.66
CA PHE A 128 -10.03 22.85 9.60
C PHE A 128 -10.81 23.24 8.34
N LEU A 129 -12.10 22.91 8.25
CA LEU A 129 -12.93 23.23 7.09
C LEU A 129 -13.49 24.65 7.17
N HIS A 130 -13.68 25.26 6.01
CA HIS A 130 -14.45 26.50 5.90
C HIS A 130 -15.92 26.25 6.26
N SER A 131 -16.53 27.15 7.03
CA SER A 131 -17.91 26.99 7.56
C SER A 131 -18.95 26.67 6.50
N ALA A 132 -18.85 27.30 5.33
CA ALA A 132 -19.76 27.06 4.20
C ALA A 132 -19.67 25.64 3.59
N ASP A 133 -18.58 24.90 3.81
CA ASP A 133 -18.37 23.57 3.22
C ASP A 133 -18.66 22.44 4.24
N VAL A 134 -18.82 22.78 5.54
CA VAL A 134 -19.01 21.81 6.63
C VAL A 134 -20.22 20.91 6.38
N GLN A 135 -21.36 21.47 5.95
CA GLN A 135 -22.58 20.70 5.74
C GLN A 135 -22.39 19.67 4.62
N THR A 136 -21.81 20.07 3.49
CA THR A 136 -21.56 19.18 2.35
C THR A 136 -20.67 18.00 2.73
N VAL A 137 -19.61 18.25 3.50
CA VAL A 137 -18.73 17.18 3.99
C VAL A 137 -19.46 16.30 5.01
N HIS A 138 -20.26 16.88 5.89
CA HIS A 138 -21.05 16.11 6.86
C HIS A 138 -22.04 15.16 6.17
N ASP A 139 -22.77 15.63 5.17
CA ASP A 139 -23.73 14.82 4.39
C ASP A 139 -23.02 13.65 3.69
N CYS A 140 -21.79 13.87 3.21
CA CYS A 140 -20.95 12.82 2.64
C CYS A 140 -20.58 11.74 3.67
N PHE A 141 -20.17 12.14 4.88
CA PHE A 141 -19.89 11.20 5.97
C PHE A 141 -21.13 10.40 6.36
N GLU A 142 -22.29 11.07 6.41
CA GLU A 142 -23.55 10.43 6.75
C GLU A 142 -23.97 9.40 5.68
N SER A 143 -23.87 9.75 4.39
CA SER A 143 -24.13 8.83 3.27
C SER A 143 -23.27 7.57 3.38
N LEU A 144 -21.97 7.73 3.65
CA LEU A 144 -21.04 6.61 3.81
C LEU A 144 -21.43 5.72 5.00
N SER A 145 -21.89 6.31 6.12
CA SER A 145 -22.30 5.58 7.32
C SER A 145 -23.62 4.82 7.17
N ARG A 146 -24.54 5.33 6.35
CA ARG A 146 -25.86 4.72 6.08
C ARG A 146 -25.75 3.59 5.06
N SER A 147 -24.71 3.56 4.23
CA SER A 147 -24.49 2.48 3.27
C SER A 147 -24.18 1.17 4.02
N PRO A 148 -24.99 0.11 3.85
CA PRO A 148 -24.62 -1.21 4.36
C PRO A 148 -23.30 -1.62 3.70
N LEU A 149 -22.35 -2.15 4.47
CA LEU A 149 -21.15 -2.78 3.92
C LEU A 149 -21.58 -3.93 3.00
N GLN A 150 -21.76 -3.64 1.71
CA GLN A 150 -22.30 -4.59 0.76
C GLN A 150 -21.16 -5.53 0.35
N ARG A 151 -21.26 -6.79 0.77
CA ARG A 151 -20.37 -7.86 0.29
C ARG A 151 -20.66 -8.12 -1.18
N ARG A 152 -19.95 -7.45 -2.09
CA ARG A 152 -19.75 -7.96 -3.45
C ARG A 152 -18.51 -8.84 -3.41
N GLY A 153 -18.63 -10.16 -3.48
CA GLY A 153 -17.45 -11.05 -3.49
C GLY A 153 -16.50 -10.91 -2.29
N ASP A 154 -15.22 -11.26 -2.48
CA ASP A 154 -14.14 -11.25 -1.48
C ASP A 154 -13.67 -9.84 -1.09
N TRP A 155 -14.43 -8.80 -1.46
CA TRP A 155 -14.12 -7.39 -1.25
C TRP A 155 -15.27 -6.63 -0.59
N MET A 156 -14.94 -5.86 0.46
CA MET A 156 -15.85 -4.87 1.05
C MET A 156 -15.78 -3.62 0.20
N SER A 157 -16.77 -3.38 -0.67
CA SER A 157 -16.90 -2.12 -1.39
C SER A 157 -17.84 -1.22 -0.58
N SER A 158 -17.29 -0.26 0.16
CA SER A 158 -18.09 0.87 0.64
C SER A 158 -18.41 1.78 -0.55
N GLU A 159 -19.55 2.48 -0.51
CA GLU A 159 -19.83 3.54 -1.47
C GLU A 159 -18.68 4.55 -1.46
N ARG A 160 -18.33 5.09 -2.63
CA ARG A 160 -17.31 6.14 -2.71
C ARG A 160 -18.05 7.47 -2.71
N CYS A 161 -17.66 8.36 -1.81
CA CYS A 161 -18.11 9.74 -1.81
C CYS A 161 -16.94 10.64 -2.22
N SER A 162 -17.20 11.55 -3.14
CA SER A 162 -16.25 12.57 -3.61
C SER A 162 -16.86 13.95 -3.44
N PHE A 163 -16.09 14.88 -2.88
CA PHE A 163 -16.52 16.25 -2.65
C PHE A 163 -15.35 17.22 -2.79
N PHE A 164 -15.65 18.50 -2.95
CA PHE A 164 -14.69 19.58 -2.85
C PHE A 164 -14.95 20.36 -1.57
N CYS A 165 -13.88 20.78 -0.89
CA CYS A 165 -13.98 21.63 0.31
C CYS A 165 -12.74 22.51 0.43
N ARG A 166 -12.89 23.64 1.13
CA ARG A 166 -11.78 24.52 1.50
C ARG A 166 -11.25 24.13 2.87
N ILE A 167 -9.93 23.94 2.94
CA ILE A 167 -9.21 23.62 4.18
C ILE A 167 -8.36 24.82 4.56
N ARG A 168 -8.38 25.20 5.84
CA ARG A 168 -7.63 26.33 6.38
C ARG A 168 -6.13 26.00 6.45
N GLU A 169 -5.33 26.79 5.75
CA GLU A 169 -3.87 26.76 5.83
C GLU A 169 -3.38 27.37 7.16
N ARG A 170 -2.19 26.96 7.60
CA ARG A 170 -1.44 27.61 8.68
C ARG A 170 -0.73 28.81 8.08
N SER A 171 -1.20 30.00 8.42
CA SER A 171 -0.54 31.28 8.13
C SER A 171 0.86 31.35 8.74
#